data_AF-A0ABD5XNI8-F1
#
_entry.id   AF-A0ABD5XNI8-F1
#
_cell.length_a   1.000
_cell.length_b   1.000
_cell.length_c   1.000
_cell.angle_alpha   90.00
_cell.angle_beta   90.00
_cell.angle_gamma   90.00
#
_symmetry.space_group_name_H-M   'P 1'
#
loop_
_entity.id
_entity.type
_entity.pdbx_description
1 polymer ?
#
loop_
_entity_poly.entity_id
_entity_poly.type
_entity_poly.pdbx_seq_one_letter_code
_entity_poly.pdbx_strand_id
1 'polypeptide(L)' 'MSEQSTYVEQTKVHLHKALQTEDPDEKNFHLRNALQLCACDDLSDRPGQSDAD' A
#
# COMPACT_ATOMS: atom_id res chain seq x y z
N MET A 1 -10.95 1.06 13.70
CA MET A 1 -11.04 1.95 12.52
C MET A 1 -9.78 2.80 12.30
N SER A 2 -8.64 2.53 12.94
CA SER A 2 -7.46 3.42 12.86
C SER A 2 -6.41 2.97 11.84
N GLU A 3 -6.44 1.71 11.40
CA GLU A 3 -5.36 1.11 10.58
C GLU A 3 -5.45 1.49 9.10
N GLN A 4 -6.66 1.54 8.53
CA GLN A 4 -6.88 2.04 7.16
C GLN A 4 -6.37 3.48 6.97
N SER A 5 -6.57 4.34 7.97
CA SER A 5 -6.06 5.72 7.91
C SER A 5 -4.53 5.76 7.86
N THR A 6 -3.86 4.83 8.54
CA THR A 6 -2.40 4.73 8.56
C THR A 6 -1.85 4.22 7.24
N TYR A 7 -2.49 3.21 6.62
CA TYR A 7 -2.05 2.68 5.32
C TYR A 7 -2.17 3.71 4.20
N VAL A 8 -3.25 4.49 4.18
CA VAL A 8 -3.44 5.57 3.21
C VAL A 8 -2.36 6.65 3.38
N GLU A 9 -2.01 7.03 4.61
CA GLU A 9 -0.98 8.02 4.87
C GLU A 9 0.42 7.52 4.45
N GLN A 10 0.76 6.27 4.78
CA GLN A 10 2.02 5.65 4.37
C GLN A 10 2.13 5.50 2.84
N THR A 11 1.02 5.17 2.17
CA THR A 11 0.95 5.11 0.71
C THR A 11 1.31 6.47 0.10
N LYS A 12 0.71 7.55 0.61
CA LYS A 12 1.00 8.92 0.15
C LYS A 12 2.47 9.29 0.35
N VAL A 13 3.07 8.91 1.48
CA VAL A 13 4.50 9.16 1.75
C VAL A 13 5.38 8.47 0.71
N HIS A 14 5.13 7.19 0.42
CA HIS A 14 5.92 6.46 -0.57
C HIS A 14 5.75 7.02 -1.99
N LEU A 15 4.53 7.38 -2.38
CA LEU A 15 4.28 8.02 -3.67
C LEU A 15 5.00 9.38 -3.79
N HIS A 16 4.98 10.19 -2.74
CA HIS A 16 5.66 11.49 -2.76
C HIS A 16 7.18 11.33 -2.88
N LYS A 17 7.79 10.38 -2.15
CA LYS A 17 9.22 10.08 -2.28
C LYS A 17 9.56 9.59 -3.69
N ALA A 18 8.78 8.68 -4.26
CA ALA A 18 9.00 8.17 -5.62
C ALA A 18 8.98 9.27 -6.70
N LEU A 19 8.22 10.36 -6.50
CA LEU A 19 8.21 11.51 -7.41
C LEU A 19 9.46 12.39 -7.30
N GLN A 20 10.10 12.42 -6.13
CA GLN A 20 11.29 13.23 -5.85
C GLN A 20 12.61 12.49 -6.13
N THR A 21 12.56 11.16 -6.18
CA THR A 21 13.74 10.31 -6.40
C THR A 21 14.08 10.18 -7.89
N GLU A 22 15.30 10.54 -8.25
CA GLU A 22 15.86 10.34 -9.60
C GLU A 22 16.50 8.95 -9.78
N ASP A 23 17.01 8.37 -8.69
CA ASP A 23 17.56 7.02 -8.69
C ASP A 23 16.47 5.98 -9.00
N PRO A 24 16.62 5.18 -10.06
CA PRO A 24 15.58 4.25 -10.49
C PRO A 24 15.33 3.12 -9.48
N ASP A 25 16.36 2.68 -8.73
CA ASP A 25 16.22 1.58 -7.78
C ASP A 25 15.46 2.03 -6.53
N GLU A 26 15.79 3.20 -5.98
CA GLU A 26 15.09 3.81 -4.85
C GLU A 26 13.67 4.24 -5.23
N LYS A 27 13.46 4.78 -6.44
CA LYS A 27 12.12 5.07 -6.96
C LYS A 27 11.26 3.80 -7.04
N ASN A 28 11.81 2.73 -7.60
CA ASN A 28 11.12 1.44 -7.70
C ASN A 28 10.83 0.83 -6.32
N PHE A 29 11.75 0.99 -5.36
CA PHE A 29 11.52 0.59 -3.98
C PHE A 29 10.28 1.29 -3.41
N HIS A 30 10.17 2.61 -3.55
CA HIS A 30 9.02 3.35 -3.06
C HIS A 30 7.71 3.00 -3.78
N LEU A 31 7.74 2.80 -5.10
CA LEU A 31 6.56 2.37 -5.86
C LEU A 31 6.05 0.99 -5.42
N ARG A 32 6.95 0.02 -5.20
CA ARG A 32 6.56 -1.32 -4.70
C ARG A 32 5.90 -1.27 -3.33
N ASN A 33 6.44 -0.46 -2.42
CA ASN A 33 5.86 -0.28 -1.09
C ASN A 33 4.46 0.37 -1.17
N ALA A 34 4.28 1.39 -2.00
CA ALA A 34 2.97 2.01 -2.20
C ALA A 34 1.93 1.00 -2.74
N LEU A 35 2.31 0.18 -3.73
CA LEU A 35 1.42 -0.86 -4.27
C LEU A 35 1.04 -1.92 -3.22
N GLN A 36 2.00 -2.34 -2.40
CA GLN A 36 1.74 -3.32 -1.34
C GLN A 36 0.79 -2.77 -0.28
N LEU A 37 0.94 -1.49 0.10
CA LEU A 37 0.05 -0.83 1.06
C LEU A 37 -1.37 -0.67 0.52
N CYS A 38 -1.54 -0.37 -0.77
CA CYS A 38 -2.86 -0.36 -1.42
C CYS A 38 -3.51 -1.74 -1.42
N ALA A 39 -2.75 -2.81 -1.69
CA ALA A 39 -3.27 -4.17 -1.70
C ALA A 39 -3.74 -4.66 -0.31
N CYS A 40 -3.18 -4.10 0.78
CA CYS A 40 -3.65 -4.38 2.13
C CYS A 40 -5.05 -3.79 2.41
N ASP A 41 -5.45 -2.74 1.70
CA ASP A 41 -6.80 -2.16 1.81
C ASP A 41 -7.85 -3.12 1.21
N ASP A 42 -7.56 -3.71 0.04
CA ASP A 42 -8.40 -4.71 -0.65
C ASP A 42 -8.61 -6.00 0.16
N LEU A 43 -7.62 -6.42 0.95
CA LEU A 43 -7.72 -7.62 1.79
C LEU A 43 -8.55 -7.39 3.07
N SER A 44 -8.70 -6.14 3.49
CA SER A 44 -9.47 -5.78 4.68
C SER A 44 -10.97 -5.65 4.40
N ASP A 45 -11.37 -5.55 3.13
CA ASP A 45 -12.77 -5.42 2.68
C ASP A 45 -13.39 -6.74 2.18
N ARG A 46 -12.79 -7.91 2.46
CA ARG A 46 -13.42 -9.21 2.19
C ARG A 46 -14.22 -9.69 3.41
N PRO A 47 -15.56 -9.58 3.43
CA PRO A 47 -16.36 -10.33 4.39
C PRO A 47 -16.32 -11.81 4.01
N GLY A 48 -15.64 -12.61 4.84
CA GLY A 48 -15.85 -14.05 5.00
C GLY A 48 -16.04 -14.86 3.71
N GLN A 49 -14.95 -15.20 3.04
CA GLN A 49 -14.95 -16.47 2.32
C GLN A 49 -14.72 -17.56 3.38
N SER A 50 -15.83 -18.00 3.99
CA SER A 50 -15.84 -19.26 4.74
C SER A 50 -15.50 -20.35 3.75
N ASP A 51 -14.36 -20.99 3.94
CA ASP A 51 -14.10 -22.32 3.41
C ASP A 51 -15.17 -23.26 3.99
N ALA A 52 -16.15 -23.58 3.16
CA ALA A 52 -17.09 -24.67 3.35
C ALA A 52 -17.33 -25.32 1.99
N ASP A 53 -16.47 -26.29 1.64
CA ASP A 53 -16.83 -27.69 1.36
C ASP A 53 -15.57 -28.56 1.37
#